data_AF-A0AA87NT43-F1
#
_entry.id   AF-A0AA87NT43-F1
#
_cell.length_a   1.000
_cell.length_b   1.000
_cell.length_c   1.000
_cell.angle_alpha   90.00
_cell.angle_beta   90.00
_cell.angle_gamma   90.00
#
_symmetry.space_group_name_H-M   'P 1'
#
loop_
_entity.id
_entity.type
_entity.pdbx_description
1 polymer ?
#
loop_
_entity_poly.entity_id
_entity_poly.type
_entity_poly.pdbx_seq_one_letter_code
_entity_poly.pdbx_strand_id
1 'polypeptide(L)'
;MKILLTFFYLSAATLVFGAESTVLYRQIVNVKALSDGAEKTIYSTIDKETVENQVILIVTTLPSGDIEIRSDKFKLGKMPFSSFFQFIIRREEIIQNETGAYIIDGLTGIYKVAMSKPQALLTGTLSPEYCDLTLAVDGMGKKLSMQFYSVDEISLNEKEAQ
;
A
#
# COMPACT_ATOMS: atom_id res chain seq x y z
N MET A 1 -63.63 -9.57 -34.63
CA MET A 1 -62.68 -10.22 -33.69
C MET A 1 -61.41 -9.38 -33.64
N LYS A 2 -61.10 -8.76 -32.49
CA LYS A 2 -59.85 -8.02 -32.26
C LYS A 2 -58.90 -8.94 -31.48
N ILE A 3 -57.78 -9.33 -32.08
CA ILE A 3 -56.72 -10.09 -31.42
C ILE A 3 -55.70 -9.06 -30.93
N LEU A 4 -55.62 -8.88 -29.60
CA LEU A 4 -54.67 -8.01 -28.94
C LEU A 4 -53.34 -8.79 -28.80
N LEU A 5 -52.30 -8.38 -29.53
CA LEU A 5 -50.96 -8.96 -29.39
C LEU A 5 -50.22 -8.20 -28.30
N THR A 6 -50.07 -8.80 -27.12
CA THR A 6 -49.28 -8.20 -26.02
C THR A 6 -47.85 -8.72 -26.12
N PHE A 7 -46.93 -7.89 -26.63
CA PHE A 7 -45.49 -8.15 -26.58
C PHE A 7 -44.99 -7.90 -25.16
N PHE A 8 -44.70 -8.95 -24.40
CA PHE A 8 -43.96 -8.86 -23.15
C PHE A 8 -42.45 -8.76 -23.47
N TYR A 9 -41.90 -7.56 -23.40
CA TYR A 9 -40.45 -7.36 -23.33
C TYR A 9 -39.99 -7.65 -21.88
N LEU A 10 -39.43 -8.83 -21.65
CA LEU A 10 -38.73 -9.15 -20.41
C LEU A 10 -37.29 -8.65 -20.56
N SER A 11 -37.01 -7.43 -20.12
CA SER A 11 -35.63 -6.94 -19.99
C SER A 11 -34.97 -7.67 -18.81
N ALA A 12 -33.99 -8.53 -19.12
CA ALA A 12 -33.09 -9.08 -18.11
C ALA A 12 -32.29 -7.92 -17.50
N ALA A 13 -32.67 -7.49 -16.30
CA ALA A 13 -31.85 -6.59 -15.50
C ALA A 13 -30.63 -7.38 -15.03
N THR A 14 -29.49 -7.20 -15.70
CA THR A 14 -28.19 -7.61 -15.15
C THR A 14 -27.93 -6.75 -13.92
N LEU A 15 -28.11 -7.31 -12.72
CA LEU A 15 -27.59 -6.74 -11.48
C LEU A 15 -26.07 -6.68 -11.61
N VAL A 16 -25.55 -5.54 -12.07
CA VAL A 16 -24.14 -5.19 -11.90
C VAL A 16 -24.00 -4.86 -10.41
N PHE A 17 -23.80 -5.89 -9.59
CA PHE A 17 -23.16 -5.67 -8.30
C PHE A 17 -21.77 -5.11 -8.63
N GLY A 18 -21.61 -3.79 -8.47
CA GLY A 18 -20.30 -3.18 -8.51
C GLY A 18 -19.48 -3.86 -7.42
N ALA A 19 -18.58 -4.76 -7.80
CA ALA A 19 -17.70 -5.39 -6.84
C ALA A 19 -16.85 -4.27 -6.24
N GLU A 20 -17.02 -4.02 -4.95
CA GLU A 20 -16.32 -2.97 -4.22
C GLU A 20 -14.95 -3.46 -3.78
N SER A 21 -13.96 -2.57 -3.82
CA SER A 21 -12.64 -2.87 -3.26
C SER A 21 -12.74 -2.91 -1.73
N THR A 22 -12.14 -3.91 -1.09
CA THR A 22 -12.19 -4.06 0.37
C THR A 22 -10.80 -3.81 0.95
N VAL A 23 -10.67 -2.80 1.83
CA VAL A 23 -9.42 -2.60 2.59
C VAL A 23 -9.28 -3.75 3.57
N LEU A 24 -8.19 -4.51 3.45
CA LEU A 24 -7.89 -5.61 4.35
C LEU A 24 -7.33 -5.09 5.68
N TYR A 25 -6.32 -4.21 5.61
CA TYR A 25 -5.71 -3.60 6.78
C TYR A 25 -4.91 -2.34 6.41
N ARG A 26 -4.61 -1.55 7.44
CA ARG A 26 -3.72 -0.40 7.40
C ARG A 26 -2.71 -0.53 8.52
N GLN A 27 -1.46 -0.22 8.24
CA GLN A 27 -0.39 -0.28 9.25
C GLN A 27 0.62 0.83 9.06
N ILE A 28 1.19 1.27 10.17
CA ILE A 28 2.27 2.24 10.21
C ILE A 28 3.59 1.47 10.27
N VAL A 29 4.50 1.73 9.33
CA VAL A 29 5.80 1.05 9.25
C VAL A 29 6.92 2.06 9.31
N ASN A 30 8.00 1.69 9.99
CA ASN A 30 9.23 2.47 10.02
C ASN A 30 9.99 2.30 8.70
N VAL A 31 10.61 3.37 8.23
CA VAL A 31 11.40 3.37 7.01
C VAL A 31 12.87 3.65 7.28
N LYS A 32 13.70 2.72 6.83
CA LYS A 32 15.16 2.83 6.79
C LYS A 32 15.63 2.94 5.35
N ALA A 33 16.74 3.63 5.13
CA ALA A 33 17.43 3.63 3.85
C ALA A 33 18.58 2.61 3.91
N LEU A 34 18.69 1.76 2.89
CA LEU A 34 19.91 1.01 2.64
C LEU A 34 20.78 1.82 1.67
N SER A 35 21.95 2.22 2.14
CA SER A 35 22.97 2.94 1.37
C SER A 35 24.31 2.25 1.59
N ASP A 36 24.97 1.82 0.52
CA ASP A 36 26.29 1.18 0.56
C ASP A 36 26.36 -0.04 1.52
N GLY A 37 25.31 -0.85 1.53
CA GLY A 37 25.23 -2.05 2.37
C GLY A 37 24.90 -1.81 3.85
N ALA A 38 24.76 -0.55 4.28
CA ALA A 38 24.38 -0.20 5.63
C ALA A 38 22.93 0.31 5.70
N GLU A 39 22.16 -0.21 6.67
CA GLU A 39 20.87 0.36 7.04
C GLU A 39 21.07 1.66 7.83
N LYS A 40 20.31 2.69 7.48
CA LYS A 40 20.27 3.98 8.17
C LYS A 40 18.82 4.36 8.43
N THR A 41 18.48 4.63 9.69
CA THR A 41 17.18 5.21 10.04
C THR A 41 17.02 6.55 9.34
N ILE A 42 15.87 6.74 8.70
CA ILE A 42 15.53 8.02 8.08
C ILE A 42 14.74 8.80 9.12
N TYR A 43 15.05 10.07 9.30
CA TYR A 43 14.34 10.95 10.23
C TYR A 43 13.67 12.10 9.48
N SER A 44 12.47 12.48 9.90
CA SER A 44 11.80 13.72 9.48
C SER A 44 11.78 14.73 10.60
N THR A 45 11.56 16.00 10.23
CA THR A 45 11.29 17.07 11.19
C THR A 45 9.80 17.42 11.13
N ILE A 46 9.08 17.15 12.22
CA ILE A 46 7.67 17.52 12.41
C ILE A 46 7.64 18.46 13.61
N ASP A 47 7.07 19.65 13.45
CA ASP A 47 6.91 20.63 14.54
C ASP A 47 8.20 20.94 15.34
N LYS A 48 9.35 20.96 14.65
CA LYS A 48 10.72 21.15 15.18
C LYS A 48 11.28 19.95 15.96
N GLU A 49 10.56 18.84 16.04
CA GLU A 49 11.04 17.58 16.60
C GLU A 49 11.57 16.67 15.50
N THR A 50 12.64 15.93 15.81
CA THR A 50 13.19 14.91 14.90
C THR A 50 12.58 13.57 15.23
N VAL A 51 11.77 13.05 14.33
CA VAL A 51 11.05 11.78 14.49
C VAL A 51 11.49 10.77 13.44
N GLU A 52 11.45 9.48 13.78
CA GLU A 52 11.70 8.42 12.79
C GLU A 52 10.66 8.49 11.67
N ASN A 53 11.10 8.23 10.45
CA ASN A 53 10.20 8.25 9.32
C ASN A 53 9.28 7.04 9.33
N GLN A 54 7.99 7.34 9.30
CA GLN A 54 6.93 6.36 9.21
C GLN A 54 6.16 6.51 7.91
N VAL A 55 5.65 5.39 7.42
CA VAL A 55 4.79 5.31 6.24
C VAL A 55 3.55 4.50 6.60
N ILE A 56 2.39 5.01 6.20
CA ILE A 56 1.15 4.24 6.26
C ILE A 56 1.09 3.35 5.03
N LEU A 57 1.03 2.03 5.24
CA LEU A 57 0.71 1.05 4.20
C LEU A 57 -0.78 0.72 4.24
N ILE A 58 -1.39 0.59 3.07
CA ILE A 58 -2.78 0.23 2.88
C ILE A 58 -2.80 -0.98 1.95
N VAL A 59 -3.39 -2.08 2.44
CA VAL A 59 -3.55 -3.32 1.67
C VAL A 59 -5.02 -3.51 1.36
N THR A 60 -5.35 -3.66 0.07
CA THR A 60 -6.73 -3.71 -0.41
C THR A 60 -6.92 -4.90 -1.33
N THR A 61 -8.01 -5.64 -1.17
CA THR A 61 -8.45 -6.61 -2.17
C THR A 61 -9.27 -5.87 -3.23
N LEU A 62 -8.82 -5.94 -4.48
CA LEU A 62 -9.52 -5.38 -5.62
C LEU A 62 -10.69 -6.27 -6.05
N PRO A 63 -11.63 -5.74 -6.84
CA PRO A 63 -12.78 -6.51 -7.34
C PRO A 63 -12.39 -7.76 -8.17
N SER A 64 -11.21 -7.72 -8.80
CA SER A 64 -10.61 -8.85 -9.52
C SER A 64 -10.14 -9.98 -8.60
N GLY A 65 -10.01 -9.71 -7.30
CA GLY A 65 -9.33 -10.55 -6.34
C GLY A 65 -7.81 -10.32 -6.27
N ASP A 66 -7.29 -9.34 -7.02
CA ASP A 66 -5.91 -8.90 -6.89
C ASP A 66 -5.69 -8.18 -5.54
N ILE A 67 -4.46 -8.17 -5.06
CA ILE A 67 -4.08 -7.44 -3.85
C ILE A 67 -3.30 -6.18 -4.24
N GLU A 68 -3.88 -5.02 -3.94
CA GLU A 68 -3.18 -3.74 -4.00
C GLU A 68 -2.42 -3.48 -2.70
N ILE A 69 -1.14 -3.17 -2.82
CA ILE A 69 -0.29 -2.66 -1.74
C ILE A 69 0.13 -1.24 -2.11
N ARG A 70 -0.29 -0.26 -1.34
CA ARG A 70 0.10 1.14 -1.56
C ARG A 70 0.46 1.85 -0.29
N SER A 71 1.26 2.91 -0.41
CA SER A 71 1.49 3.83 0.69
C SER A 71 0.44 4.95 0.69
N ASP A 72 0.29 5.67 1.81
CA ASP A 72 -0.16 7.06 1.72
C ASP A 72 0.97 7.96 1.16
N LYS A 73 0.72 9.26 0.96
CA LYS A 73 1.79 10.21 0.63
C LYS A 73 2.71 10.40 1.82
N PHE A 74 4.02 10.23 1.61
CA PHE A 74 5.03 10.39 2.66
C PHE A 74 6.21 11.24 2.18
N LYS A 75 7.01 11.76 3.11
CA LYS A 75 8.27 12.44 2.78
C LYS A 75 9.43 11.63 3.34
N LEU A 76 10.46 11.42 2.51
CA LEU A 76 11.70 10.79 2.97
C LEU A 76 12.70 11.84 3.40
N GLY A 77 13.04 11.87 4.69
CA GLY A 77 13.99 12.82 5.24
C GLY A 77 13.65 14.27 4.89
N LYS A 78 14.63 14.99 4.33
CA LYS A 78 14.49 16.39 3.93
C LYS A 78 14.04 16.59 2.47
N MET A 79 13.41 15.58 1.86
CA MET A 79 12.92 15.73 0.48
C MET A 79 11.90 16.87 0.37
N PRO A 80 12.02 17.76 -0.64
CA PRO A 80 11.09 18.88 -0.81
C PRO A 80 9.71 18.42 -1.32
N PHE A 81 9.61 17.20 -1.84
CA PHE A 81 8.39 16.63 -2.41
C PHE A 81 7.93 15.40 -1.63
N SER A 82 6.62 15.15 -1.64
CA SER A 82 6.08 13.87 -1.20
C SER A 82 6.28 12.79 -2.25
N SER A 83 6.38 11.56 -1.76
CA SER A 83 6.47 10.33 -2.50
C SER A 83 5.27 9.42 -2.20
N PHE A 84 5.02 8.47 -3.09
CA PHE A 84 3.97 7.47 -2.99
C PHE A 84 4.41 6.22 -3.75
N PHE A 85 3.99 5.04 -3.34
CA PHE A 85 4.16 3.84 -4.15
C PHE A 85 2.90 3.00 -4.20
N GLN A 86 2.80 2.20 -5.27
CA GLN A 86 1.69 1.30 -5.52
C GLN A 86 2.16 0.06 -6.27
N PHE A 87 1.72 -1.09 -5.77
CA PHE A 87 2.01 -2.41 -6.29
C PHE A 87 0.71 -3.22 -6.34
N ILE A 88 0.62 -4.14 -7.30
CA ILE A 88 -0.55 -5.02 -7.45
C ILE A 88 -0.04 -6.45 -7.60
N ILE A 89 -0.35 -7.30 -6.63
CA ILE A 89 -0.16 -8.75 -6.73
C ILE A 89 -1.39 -9.30 -7.45
N ARG A 90 -1.18 -9.96 -8.59
CA ARG A 90 -2.30 -10.58 -9.31
C ARG A 90 -2.83 -11.76 -8.53
N ARG A 91 -4.14 -12.00 -8.59
CA ARG A 91 -4.80 -13.09 -7.87
C ARG A 91 -4.11 -14.45 -8.08
N GLU A 92 -3.69 -14.73 -9.31
CA GLU A 92 -3.01 -15.98 -9.69
C GLU A 92 -1.56 -16.08 -9.18
N GLU A 93 -0.96 -14.97 -8.77
CA GLU A 93 0.42 -14.87 -8.28
C GLU A 93 0.49 -14.72 -6.74
N ILE A 94 -0.66 -14.74 -6.04
CA ILE A 94 -0.69 -14.64 -4.59
C ILE A 94 -0.05 -15.89 -3.98
N ILE A 95 1.06 -15.67 -3.27
CA ILE A 95 1.73 -16.69 -2.44
C ILE A 95 1.62 -16.25 -0.99
N GLN A 96 1.18 -17.16 -0.12
CA GLN A 96 1.11 -16.93 1.33
C GLN A 96 1.91 -18.02 2.06
N ASN A 97 2.52 -17.64 3.19
CA ASN A 97 3.14 -18.60 4.11
C ASN A 97 2.08 -19.29 5.01
N GLU A 98 2.53 -20.17 5.90
CA GLU A 98 1.65 -20.90 6.84
C GLU A 98 0.88 -19.98 7.81
N THR A 99 1.36 -18.75 8.03
CA THR A 99 0.70 -17.76 8.89
C THR A 99 -0.24 -16.82 8.10
N GLY A 100 -0.44 -17.05 6.80
CA GLY A 100 -1.26 -16.21 5.93
C GLY A 100 -0.60 -14.90 5.50
N ALA A 101 0.71 -14.72 5.73
CA ALA A 101 1.45 -13.55 5.28
C ALA A 101 1.78 -13.68 3.79
N TYR A 102 1.60 -12.59 3.03
CA TYR A 102 1.98 -12.51 1.63
C TYR A 102 3.49 -12.58 1.47
N ILE A 103 3.98 -13.50 0.64
CA ILE A 103 5.38 -13.58 0.22
C ILE A 103 5.50 -12.84 -1.10
N ILE A 104 6.36 -11.81 -1.12
CA ILE A 104 6.57 -10.93 -2.27
C ILE A 104 8.01 -11.14 -2.76
N ASP A 105 8.17 -11.72 -3.95
CA ASP A 105 9.47 -11.92 -4.57
C ASP A 105 9.55 -11.09 -5.86
N GLY A 106 10.22 -9.93 -5.78
CA GLY A 106 10.45 -9.09 -6.96
C GLY A 106 9.20 -8.51 -7.62
N LEU A 107 8.23 -8.01 -6.85
CA LEU A 107 7.01 -7.42 -7.39
C LEU A 107 7.27 -6.04 -7.99
N THR A 108 7.01 -5.91 -9.29
CA THR A 108 7.13 -4.63 -9.98
C THR A 108 5.93 -3.73 -9.72
N GLY A 109 6.18 -2.46 -9.47
CA GLY A 109 5.15 -1.44 -9.34
C GLY A 109 5.69 -0.05 -9.63
N ILE A 110 4.97 0.96 -9.16
CA ILE A 110 5.31 2.35 -9.40
C ILE A 110 5.75 3.03 -8.10
N TYR A 111 6.78 3.86 -8.19
CA TYR A 111 7.15 4.82 -7.18
C TYR A 111 7.00 6.22 -7.76
N LYS A 112 6.08 7.01 -7.21
CA LYS A 112 5.83 8.38 -7.66
C LYS A 112 6.54 9.36 -6.74
N VAL A 113 7.35 10.22 -7.31
CA VAL A 113 8.00 11.35 -6.62
C VAL A 113 7.84 12.60 -7.46
N ALA A 114 7.21 13.64 -6.89
CA ALA A 114 6.80 14.82 -7.65
C ALA A 114 6.03 14.45 -8.94
N MET A 115 6.57 14.84 -10.10
CA MET A 115 6.01 14.53 -11.43
C MET A 115 6.56 13.22 -12.03
N SER A 116 7.59 12.62 -11.43
CA SER A 116 8.23 11.40 -11.92
C SER A 116 7.52 10.15 -11.40
N LYS A 117 7.53 9.08 -12.20
CA LYS A 117 6.97 7.76 -11.86
C LYS A 117 7.96 6.64 -12.22
N PRO A 118 9.15 6.60 -11.60
CA PRO A 118 10.06 5.47 -11.78
C PRO A 118 9.39 4.13 -11.44
N GLN A 119 9.88 3.10 -12.10
CA GLN A 119 9.59 1.72 -11.73
C GLN A 119 10.26 1.42 -10.38
N ALA A 120 9.62 0.54 -9.61
CA ALA A 120 10.16 0.06 -8.37
C ALA A 120 9.90 -1.44 -8.21
N LEU A 121 10.74 -2.08 -7.40
CA LEU A 121 10.68 -3.48 -7.06
C LEU A 121 10.43 -3.61 -5.55
N LEU A 122 9.37 -4.33 -5.19
CA LEU A 122 9.03 -4.66 -3.81
C LEU A 122 9.37 -6.12 -3.54
N THR A 123 9.96 -6.41 -2.40
CA THR A 123 10.33 -7.78 -2.00
C THR A 123 10.22 -7.92 -0.49
N GLY A 124 9.80 -9.08 0.00
CA GLY A 124 9.72 -9.36 1.43
C GLY A 124 8.41 -10.05 1.82
N THR A 125 8.01 -9.87 3.08
CA THR A 125 6.82 -10.51 3.65
C THR A 125 5.91 -9.49 4.33
N LEU A 126 4.60 -9.62 4.12
CA LEU A 126 3.59 -8.68 4.60
C LEU A 126 2.33 -9.39 5.13
N SER A 127 1.92 -9.05 6.34
CA SER A 127 0.66 -9.45 6.97
C SER A 127 0.12 -8.28 7.81
N PRO A 128 -1.10 -8.38 8.38
CA PRO A 128 -1.62 -7.33 9.25
C PRO A 128 -0.73 -6.99 10.46
N GLU A 129 0.01 -7.97 10.97
CA GLU A 129 0.82 -7.86 12.20
C GLU A 129 2.33 -7.92 11.92
N TYR A 130 2.72 -7.99 10.65
CA TYR A 130 4.12 -8.16 10.26
C TYR A 130 4.44 -7.48 8.93
N CYS A 131 5.57 -6.81 8.88
CA CYS A 131 6.09 -6.16 7.70
C CYS A 131 7.60 -6.23 7.71
N ASP A 132 8.14 -6.91 6.73
CA ASP A 132 9.54 -6.81 6.36
C ASP A 132 9.57 -6.70 4.85
N LEU A 133 9.63 -5.46 4.36
CA LEU A 133 9.57 -5.14 2.94
C LEU A 133 10.77 -4.30 2.54
N THR A 134 11.43 -4.69 1.46
CA THR A 134 12.44 -3.90 0.77
C THR A 134 11.88 -3.36 -0.53
N LEU A 135 11.99 -2.05 -0.71
CA LEU A 135 11.59 -1.29 -1.88
C LEU A 135 12.84 -0.74 -2.58
N ALA A 136 13.12 -1.19 -3.80
CA ALA A 136 14.18 -0.67 -4.65
C ALA A 136 13.57 0.19 -5.77
N VAL A 137 14.03 1.43 -5.94
CA VAL A 137 13.53 2.33 -6.98
C VAL A 137 14.59 2.49 -8.07
N ASP A 138 14.20 2.25 -9.32
CA ASP A 138 15.10 2.33 -10.46
C ASP A 138 15.65 3.76 -10.62
N GLY A 139 16.97 3.85 -10.80
CA GLY A 139 17.66 5.14 -10.97
C GLY A 139 17.93 5.94 -9.69
N MET A 140 17.46 5.50 -8.52
CA MET A 140 17.76 6.19 -7.25
C MET A 140 19.03 5.73 -6.54
N GLY A 141 19.61 4.59 -6.95
CA GLY A 141 20.84 4.03 -6.35
C GLY A 141 20.75 3.67 -4.87
N LYS A 142 19.54 3.74 -4.28
CA LYS A 142 19.26 3.48 -2.86
C LYS A 142 18.03 2.58 -2.76
N LYS A 143 18.00 1.74 -1.75
CA LYS A 143 16.82 0.93 -1.39
C LYS A 143 16.22 1.47 -0.10
N LEU A 144 14.92 1.30 0.06
CA LEU A 144 14.19 1.59 1.29
C LEU A 144 13.82 0.26 1.92
N SER A 145 14.15 0.07 3.19
CA SER A 145 13.66 -1.05 4.01
C SER A 145 12.53 -0.53 4.87
N MET A 146 11.43 -1.27 4.92
CA MET A 146 10.20 -0.96 5.61
C MET A 146 9.94 -2.09 6.58
N GLN A 147 10.05 -1.78 7.87
CA GLN A 147 9.88 -2.75 8.95
C GLN A 147 8.68 -2.33 9.78
N PHE A 148 7.88 -3.30 10.19
CA PHE A 148 6.72 -3.07 11.04
C PHE A 148 7.14 -2.32 12.29
N TYR A 149 6.41 -1.24 12.59
CA TYR A 149 6.58 -0.53 13.85
C TYR A 149 5.58 -1.10 14.84
N SER A 150 6.03 -2.02 15.69
CA SER A 150 5.31 -2.34 16.93
C SER A 150 5.93 -1.49 18.03
N VAL A 151 5.32 -0.35 18.31
CA VAL A 151 5.51 0.30 19.61
C VAL A 151 4.14 0.35 20.26
N ASP A 152 4.04 -0.33 21.39
CA ASP A 152 2.89 -0.37 22.30
C ASP A 152 2.46 1.00 22.85
N GLU A 153 2.66 2.11 22.14
CA GLU A 153 2.24 3.44 22.56
C GLU A 153 1.78 4.28 21.35
N ILE A 154 0.60 3.96 20.83
CA ILE A 154 -0.29 5.04 20.39
C ILE A 154 -0.97 5.54 21.66
N SER A 155 -0.35 6.49 22.35
CA SER A 155 -1.10 7.37 23.24
C SER A 155 -2.05 8.16 22.35
N LEU A 156 -3.31 7.69 22.27
CA LEU A 156 -4.46 8.45 21.79
C LEU A 156 -4.52 9.73 22.61
N ASN A 157 -3.84 10.78 22.14
CA ASN A 157 -4.10 12.12 22.65
C ASN A 157 -5.38 12.59 21.97
N GLU A 158 -6.51 12.04 22.42
CA GLU A 158 -7.80 12.71 22.35
C GLU A 158 -7.69 14.00 23.16
N LYS A 159 -7.22 15.06 22.51
CA LYS A 159 -7.68 16.40 22.83
C LYS A 159 -8.53 16.87 21.67
N GLU A 160 -9.76 16.37 21.68
CA GLU A 160 -10.87 17.09 21.10
C GLU A 160 -10.90 18.50 21.71
N ALA A 161 -11.01 19.47 20.82
CA ALA A 161 -11.28 20.85 21.16
C ALA A 161 -12.66 20.96 21.82
N GLN A 162 -12.70 21.59 22.99
CA GLN A 162 -13.80 22.45 23.44
C GLN A 162 -13.25 23.53 24.37
#